data_AF-W5TB45-F1
#
_entry.id   AF-W5TB45-F1
#
_cell.length_a   1.000
_cell.length_b   1.000
_cell.length_c   1.000
_cell.angle_alpha   90.00
_cell.angle_beta   90.00
_cell.angle_gamma   90.00
#
_symmetry.space_group_name_H-M   'P 1'
#
loop_
_entity.id
_entity.type
_entity.pdbx_description
1 polymer ?
#
loop_
_entity_poly.entity_id
_entity_poly.type
_entity_poly.pdbx_seq_one_letter_code
_entity_poly.pdbx_strand_id
1 'polypeptide(L)'
;MSNLYYKYFYYILYYFYSAINIFANISADKREEWAKYEKYRNSKIKLLRVKEWKDNFNNLNNLGIYFLQEINHIKSLSKEDLASYFQAAFTTNICGPPSGDILPKKHKSLFDKSYKFINTLQNKNADQTAYLIYDMIGLTNIFAETKEVIDTLNYQAKGEAKKHCNEYKNTLKKFTDLYKETEKEYFLAIDILDHNDIENSFCKFMIKFTKIYNSASHIHSILYDMYNKYIYTTRTPIMP
;
A
#
# COMPACT_ATOMS: atom_id res chain seq x y z
N MET A 1 -4.14 -38.70 7.38
CA MET A 1 -3.88 -37.30 7.00
C MET A 1 -5.09 -36.43 7.38
N SER A 2 -5.30 -36.11 8.66
CA SER A 2 -6.63 -35.61 9.07
C SER A 2 -6.71 -34.70 10.30
N ASN A 3 -5.62 -34.06 10.75
CA ASN A 3 -5.71 -33.13 11.90
C ASN A 3 -5.16 -31.71 11.66
N LEU A 4 -4.35 -31.48 10.63
CA LEU A 4 -3.91 -30.12 10.27
C LEU A 4 -4.98 -29.33 9.49
N TYR A 5 -5.70 -30.00 8.58
CA TYR A 5 -6.70 -29.36 7.71
C TYR A 5 -7.89 -28.77 8.47
N TYR A 6 -8.36 -29.44 9.54
CA TYR A 6 -9.44 -28.95 10.39
C TYR A 6 -9.05 -27.70 11.19
N LYS A 7 -7.77 -27.57 11.57
CA LYS A 7 -7.28 -26.44 12.36
C LYS A 7 -7.26 -25.15 11.54
N TYR A 8 -6.81 -25.20 10.29
CA TYR A 8 -6.78 -24.02 9.40
C TYR A 8 -8.18 -23.57 8.93
N PHE A 9 -9.11 -24.52 8.75
CA PHE A 9 -10.49 -24.21 8.38
C PHE A 9 -11.23 -23.45 9.49
N TYR A 10 -11.00 -23.81 10.76
CA TYR A 10 -11.56 -23.10 11.91
C TYR A 10 -10.99 -21.68 12.08
N TYR A 11 -9.70 -21.47 11.79
CA TYR A 11 -9.11 -20.12 11.83
C TYR A 11 -9.71 -19.20 10.76
N ILE A 12 -9.91 -19.70 9.55
CA ILE A 12 -10.52 -18.90 8.46
C ILE A 12 -11.99 -18.58 8.80
N LEU A 13 -12.77 -19.55 9.29
CA LEU A 13 -14.15 -19.33 9.73
C LEU A 13 -14.25 -18.37 10.93
N TYR A 14 -13.32 -18.43 11.89
CA TYR A 14 -13.27 -17.50 13.02
C TYR A 14 -12.93 -16.07 12.58
N TYR A 15 -12.07 -15.90 11.58
CA TYR A 15 -11.78 -14.59 10.97
C TYR A 15 -12.97 -14.02 10.18
N PHE A 16 -13.75 -14.88 9.49
CA PHE A 16 -15.00 -14.45 8.85
C PHE A 16 -16.10 -14.13 9.87
N TYR A 17 -16.26 -14.92 10.93
CA TYR A 17 -17.23 -14.65 12.00
C TYR A 17 -16.86 -13.42 12.83
N SER A 18 -15.58 -13.16 13.07
CA SER A 18 -15.14 -11.95 13.77
C SER A 18 -15.29 -10.72 12.88
N ALA A 19 -15.00 -10.80 11.58
CA ALA A 19 -15.27 -9.71 10.64
C ALA A 19 -16.78 -9.42 10.50
N ILE A 20 -17.62 -10.44 10.38
CA ILE A 20 -19.08 -10.28 10.29
C ILE A 20 -19.68 -9.73 11.60
N ASN A 21 -19.21 -10.18 12.77
CA ASN A 21 -19.64 -9.65 14.07
C ASN A 21 -19.09 -8.24 14.37
N ILE A 22 -17.91 -7.88 13.84
CA ILE A 22 -17.39 -6.52 13.92
C ILE A 22 -18.25 -5.61 13.04
N PHE A 23 -18.52 -5.96 11.79
CA PHE A 23 -19.37 -5.15 10.90
C PHE A 23 -20.84 -5.07 11.33
N ALA A 24 -21.38 -6.10 11.99
CA ALA A 24 -22.72 -6.07 12.57
C ALA A 24 -22.86 -5.08 13.74
N ASN A 25 -21.77 -4.77 14.46
CA ASN A 25 -21.75 -3.89 15.64
C ASN A 25 -21.19 -2.47 15.38
N ILE A 26 -20.84 -2.14 14.12
CA ILE A 26 -20.43 -0.80 13.74
C ILE A 26 -21.69 0.09 13.62
N SER A 27 -21.71 1.25 14.29
CA SER A 27 -22.81 2.22 14.16
C SER A 27 -22.97 2.68 12.71
N ALA A 28 -24.18 3.12 12.33
CA ALA A 28 -24.43 3.63 10.97
C ALA A 28 -23.42 4.72 10.58
N ASP A 29 -23.10 5.63 11.50
CA ASP A 29 -22.14 6.72 11.30
C ASP A 29 -20.73 6.20 10.96
N LYS A 30 -20.26 5.17 11.69
CA LYS A 30 -18.94 4.57 11.43
C LYS A 30 -18.89 3.82 10.09
N ARG A 31 -20.00 3.22 9.64
CA ARG A 31 -20.08 2.61 8.30
C ARG A 31 -20.02 3.67 7.21
N GLU A 32 -20.71 4.79 7.40
CA GLU A 32 -20.69 5.91 6.46
C GLU A 32 -19.30 6.55 6.37
N GLU A 33 -18.63 6.75 7.51
CA GLU A 33 -17.25 7.25 7.56
C GLU A 33 -16.28 6.28 6.86
N TRP A 34 -16.41 4.97 7.09
CA TRP A 34 -15.61 3.97 6.40
C TRP A 34 -15.83 3.99 4.89
N ALA A 35 -17.08 4.11 4.43
CA ALA A 35 -17.40 4.22 3.01
C ALA A 35 -16.82 5.49 2.37
N LYS A 36 -16.82 6.63 3.09
CA LYS A 36 -16.17 7.88 2.64
C LYS A 36 -14.66 7.69 2.52
N TYR A 37 -14.02 7.07 3.51
CA TYR A 37 -12.59 6.77 3.47
C TYR A 37 -12.23 5.80 2.34
N GLU A 38 -13.03 4.77 2.12
CA GLU A 38 -12.85 3.81 1.02
C GLU A 38 -12.94 4.49 -0.35
N LYS A 39 -13.91 5.40 -0.53
CA LYS A 39 -14.04 6.22 -1.75
C LYS A 39 -12.80 7.10 -1.96
N TYR A 40 -12.29 7.71 -0.89
CA TYR A 40 -11.05 8.47 -0.91
C TYR A 40 -9.86 7.61 -1.32
N ARG A 41 -9.66 6.43 -0.68
CA ARG A 41 -8.56 5.50 -0.98
C ARG A 41 -8.55 5.10 -2.45
N ASN A 42 -9.72 4.70 -2.97
CA ASN A 42 -9.87 4.32 -4.38
C ASN A 42 -9.57 5.47 -5.35
N SER A 43 -9.95 6.71 -4.99
CA SER A 43 -9.65 7.89 -5.81
C SER A 43 -8.16 8.24 -5.77
N LYS A 44 -7.51 8.12 -4.61
CA LYS A 44 -6.08 8.36 -4.42
C LYS A 44 -5.20 7.44 -5.27
N ILE A 45 -5.53 6.14 -5.32
CA ILE A 45 -4.78 5.14 -6.10
C ILE A 45 -4.88 5.44 -7.61
N LYS A 46 -6.03 5.93 -8.07
CA LYS A 46 -6.26 6.26 -9.49
C LYS A 46 -5.61 7.57 -9.92
N LEU A 47 -5.22 8.43 -8.98
CA LEU A 47 -4.66 9.74 -9.27
C LEU A 47 -3.22 9.59 -9.79
N LEU A 48 -2.98 10.01 -11.04
CA LEU A 48 -1.64 10.03 -11.62
C LEU A 48 -0.74 11.05 -10.90
N ARG A 49 0.46 10.60 -10.53
CA ARG A 49 1.49 11.45 -9.94
C ARG A 49 2.33 12.11 -11.04
N VAL A 50 2.64 13.39 -10.85
CA VAL A 50 3.56 14.19 -11.69
C VAL A 50 4.83 14.56 -10.90
N LYS A 51 5.91 14.93 -11.59
CA LYS A 51 7.21 15.22 -10.95
C LYS A 51 7.17 16.41 -9.98
N GLU A 52 6.27 17.37 -10.23
CA GLU A 52 6.01 18.53 -9.37
C GLU A 52 5.19 18.12 -8.14
N TRP A 53 5.85 18.04 -6.98
CA TRP A 53 5.21 17.59 -5.74
C TRP A 53 4.03 18.49 -5.30
N LYS A 54 4.09 19.81 -5.58
CA LYS A 54 3.03 20.75 -5.23
C LYS A 54 1.74 20.47 -6.01
N ASP A 55 1.86 20.04 -7.26
CA ASP A 55 0.70 19.68 -8.08
C ASP A 55 0.06 18.41 -7.54
N ASN A 56 0.85 17.41 -7.16
CA ASN A 56 0.35 16.22 -6.47
C ASN A 56 -0.33 16.57 -5.13
N PHE A 57 0.28 17.46 -4.34
CA PHE A 57 -0.28 17.93 -3.07
C PHE A 57 -1.65 18.55 -3.26
N ASN A 58 -1.78 19.48 -4.21
CA ASN A 58 -3.04 20.15 -4.52
C ASN A 58 -4.09 19.15 -5.02
N ASN A 59 -3.71 18.23 -5.90
CA ASN A 59 -4.61 17.20 -6.39
C ASN A 59 -5.12 16.28 -5.28
N LEU A 60 -4.25 15.86 -4.35
CA LEU A 60 -4.63 15.05 -3.19
C LEU A 60 -5.51 15.83 -2.21
N ASN A 61 -5.22 17.11 -1.98
CA ASN A 61 -6.04 18.00 -1.17
C ASN A 61 -7.47 18.11 -1.72
N ASN A 62 -7.61 18.18 -3.04
CA ASN A 62 -8.91 18.23 -3.70
C ASN A 62 -9.71 16.92 -3.59
N LEU A 63 -9.09 15.79 -3.21
CA LEU A 63 -9.79 14.52 -2.98
C LEU A 63 -10.56 14.49 -1.65
N GLY A 64 -10.25 15.38 -0.71
CA GLY A 64 -11.01 15.56 0.52
C GLY A 64 -10.17 15.60 1.80
N ILE A 65 -10.87 15.67 2.94
CA ILE A 65 -10.28 16.03 4.24
C ILE A 65 -9.23 15.04 4.74
N TYR A 66 -9.33 13.77 4.36
CA TYR A 66 -8.45 12.70 4.84
C TYR A 66 -6.98 12.96 4.47
N PHE A 67 -6.72 13.61 3.34
CA PHE A 67 -5.36 14.02 2.99
C PHE A 67 -4.80 15.04 3.99
N LEU A 68 -5.53 16.13 4.24
CA LEU A 68 -5.08 17.20 5.14
C LEU A 68 -4.96 16.71 6.59
N GLN A 69 -5.86 15.84 7.03
CA GLN A 69 -5.78 15.23 8.36
C GLN A 69 -4.46 14.48 8.53
N GLU A 70 -4.09 13.66 7.55
CA GLU A 70 -2.84 12.90 7.60
C GLU A 70 -1.60 13.80 7.50
N ILE A 71 -1.61 14.80 6.62
CA ILE A 71 -0.52 15.78 6.51
C ILE A 71 -0.31 16.52 7.83
N ASN A 72 -1.39 16.98 8.46
CA ASN A 72 -1.31 17.68 9.75
C ASN A 72 -0.87 16.75 10.87
N HIS A 73 -1.32 15.48 10.85
CA HIS A 73 -0.84 14.46 11.79
C HIS A 73 0.68 14.28 11.68
N ILE A 74 1.20 14.01 10.48
CA ILE A 74 2.64 13.82 10.24
C ILE A 74 3.45 15.04 10.70
N LYS A 75 2.98 16.25 10.42
CA LYS A 75 3.64 17.50 10.85
C LYS A 75 3.68 17.67 12.36
N SER A 76 2.69 17.13 13.07
CA SER A 76 2.58 17.22 14.53
C SER A 76 3.43 16.21 15.30
N LEU A 77 3.97 15.19 14.61
CA LEU A 77 4.76 14.13 15.24
C LEU A 77 6.06 14.67 15.84
N SER A 78 6.44 14.12 17.00
CA SER A 78 7.80 14.28 17.54
C SER A 78 8.82 13.65 16.60
N LYS A 79 10.11 13.91 16.81
CA LYS A 79 11.17 13.31 15.99
C LYS A 79 11.21 11.78 16.15
N GLU A 80 10.97 11.27 17.34
CA GLU A 80 10.93 9.84 17.64
C GLU A 80 9.71 9.18 17.01
N ASP A 81 8.55 9.83 17.09
CA ASP A 81 7.31 9.32 16.49
C ASP A 81 7.38 9.39 14.96
N LEU A 82 7.96 10.45 14.39
CA LEU A 82 8.14 10.57 12.95
C LEU A 82 9.06 9.47 12.41
N ALA A 83 10.15 9.16 13.11
CA ALA A 83 11.03 8.05 12.74
C ALA A 83 10.26 6.73 12.71
N SER A 84 9.47 6.48 13.75
CA SER A 84 8.65 5.27 13.87
C SER A 84 7.58 5.19 12.78
N TYR A 85 6.91 6.30 12.51
CA TYR A 85 5.90 6.42 11.46
C TYR A 85 6.51 6.21 10.06
N PHE A 86 7.69 6.78 9.79
CA PHE A 86 8.39 6.63 8.52
C PHE A 86 8.84 5.18 8.23
N GLN A 87 8.93 4.29 9.23
CA GLN A 87 9.22 2.88 8.99
C GLN A 87 8.18 2.21 8.08
N ALA A 88 6.93 2.68 8.09
CA ALA A 88 5.87 2.17 7.22
C ALA A 88 6.17 2.36 5.72
N ALA A 89 7.03 3.32 5.37
CA ALA A 89 7.52 3.52 4.00
C ALA A 89 8.47 2.40 3.52
N PHE A 90 8.77 1.41 4.36
CA PHE A 90 9.61 0.24 4.05
C PHE A 90 8.87 -1.10 4.16
N THR A 91 7.57 -1.07 4.47
CA THR A 91 6.77 -2.26 4.75
C THR A 91 5.81 -2.53 3.60
N THR A 92 6.13 -3.52 2.76
CA THR A 92 5.35 -3.91 1.57
C THR A 92 4.50 -5.17 1.79
N ASN A 93 4.13 -5.46 3.03
CA ASN A 93 3.26 -6.58 3.39
C ASN A 93 2.12 -6.08 4.28
N ILE A 94 0.91 -6.61 4.10
CA ILE A 94 -0.24 -6.25 4.95
C ILE A 94 -0.01 -6.74 6.39
N CYS A 95 0.52 -7.95 6.53
CA CYS A 95 0.87 -8.51 7.83
C CYS A 95 2.30 -8.12 8.21
N GLY A 96 2.44 -7.45 9.36
CA GLY A 96 3.74 -7.27 10.01
C GLY A 96 4.37 -8.63 10.36
N PRO A 97 5.71 -8.72 10.41
CA PRO A 97 6.36 -9.96 10.79
C PRO A 97 6.01 -10.33 12.25
N PRO A 98 6.01 -11.63 12.61
CA PRO A 98 5.75 -12.07 13.98
C PRO A 98 6.69 -11.48 15.03
N SER A 99 7.86 -10.99 14.60
CA SER A 99 8.85 -10.31 15.44
C SER A 99 8.39 -8.95 15.96
N GLY A 100 7.30 -8.37 15.45
CA GLY A 100 6.83 -7.03 15.83
C GLY A 100 7.62 -5.88 15.18
N ASP A 101 8.82 -6.14 14.68
CA ASP A 101 9.63 -5.16 13.92
C ASP A 101 8.95 -4.78 12.59
N ILE A 102 8.44 -3.55 12.50
CA ILE A 102 7.78 -3.04 11.28
C ILE A 102 8.80 -2.84 10.14
N LEU A 103 10.03 -2.44 10.48
CA LEU A 103 11.13 -2.23 9.54
C LEU A 103 11.86 -3.55 9.21
N PRO A 104 11.83 -4.05 7.96
CA PRO A 104 12.58 -5.25 7.59
C PRO A 104 14.09 -5.05 7.76
N LYS A 105 14.79 -6.02 8.39
CA LYS A 105 16.24 -5.95 8.65
C LYS A 105 17.08 -5.56 7.41
N LYS A 106 16.71 -6.08 6.23
CA LYS A 106 17.37 -5.76 4.95
C LYS A 106 17.33 -4.28 4.56
N HIS A 107 16.41 -3.50 5.13
CA HIS A 107 16.21 -2.08 4.81
C HIS A 107 16.72 -1.14 5.90
N LYS A 108 17.30 -1.64 7.01
CA LYS A 108 17.75 -0.81 8.13
C LYS A 108 18.75 0.27 7.72
N SER A 109 19.78 -0.07 6.95
CA SER A 109 20.78 0.91 6.49
C SER A 109 20.18 1.97 5.56
N LEU A 110 19.25 1.56 4.70
CA LEU A 110 18.55 2.48 3.79
C LEU A 110 17.61 3.41 4.55
N PHE A 111 16.93 2.91 5.57
CA PHE A 111 16.13 3.70 6.51
C PHE A 111 17.01 4.73 7.24
N ASP A 112 18.11 4.30 7.86
CA ASP A 112 18.99 5.21 8.61
C ASP A 112 19.52 6.36 7.73
N LYS A 113 19.88 6.07 6.47
CA LYS A 113 20.31 7.08 5.48
C LYS A 113 19.17 8.02 5.09
N SER A 114 18.05 7.48 4.65
CA SER A 114 16.91 8.28 4.18
C SER A 114 16.25 9.07 5.32
N TYR A 115 16.27 8.58 6.56
CA TYR A 115 15.72 9.32 7.69
C TYR A 115 16.53 10.57 8.02
N LYS A 116 17.85 10.57 7.82
CA LYS A 116 18.65 11.80 7.91
C LYS A 116 18.20 12.86 6.90
N PHE A 117 17.89 12.43 5.68
CA PHE A 117 17.30 13.31 4.66
C PHE A 117 15.95 13.85 5.12
N ILE A 118 15.03 12.98 5.59
CA ILE A 118 13.69 13.37 6.08
C ILE A 118 13.78 14.40 7.20
N ASN A 119 14.61 14.14 8.22
CA ASN A 119 14.80 15.04 9.34
C ASN A 119 15.38 16.40 8.90
N THR A 120 16.29 16.40 7.92
CA THR A 120 16.86 17.63 7.37
C THR A 120 15.83 18.40 6.54
N LEU A 121 15.02 17.70 5.74
CA LEU A 121 13.95 18.31 4.95
C LEU A 121 12.86 18.90 5.85
N GLN A 122 12.51 18.24 6.96
CA GLN A 122 11.49 18.71 7.90
C GLN A 122 11.81 20.10 8.45
N ASN A 123 13.08 20.33 8.81
CA ASN A 123 13.56 21.62 9.29
C ASN A 123 13.52 22.72 8.23
N LYS A 124 13.53 22.36 6.94
CA LYS A 124 13.44 23.31 5.81
C LYS A 124 12.01 23.54 5.34
N ASN A 125 11.22 22.49 5.25
CA ASN A 125 9.86 22.50 4.70
C ASN A 125 9.04 21.33 5.24
N ALA A 126 8.29 21.57 6.31
CA ALA A 126 7.46 20.56 6.96
C ALA A 126 6.35 20.00 6.06
N ASP A 127 5.75 20.81 5.17
CA ASP A 127 4.70 20.35 4.26
C ASP A 127 5.26 19.39 3.20
N GLN A 128 6.44 19.70 2.65
CA GLN A 128 7.11 18.85 1.67
C GLN A 128 7.55 17.52 2.30
N THR A 129 8.04 17.53 3.54
CA THR A 129 8.35 16.31 4.29
C THR A 129 7.11 15.48 4.55
N ALA A 130 6.03 16.09 5.05
CA ALA A 130 4.80 15.38 5.33
C ALA A 130 4.20 14.75 4.07
N TYR A 131 4.19 15.49 2.97
CA TYR A 131 3.78 14.97 1.66
C TYR A 131 4.63 13.78 1.21
N LEU A 132 5.95 13.89 1.31
CA LEU A 132 6.87 12.84 0.87
C LEU A 132 6.62 11.55 1.66
N ILE A 133 6.55 11.63 2.99
CA ILE A 133 6.26 10.48 3.85
C ILE A 133 4.88 9.90 3.51
N TYR A 134 3.86 10.75 3.40
CA TYR A 134 2.50 10.36 3.05
C TYR A 134 2.42 9.56 1.75
N ASP A 135 3.09 10.03 0.70
CA ASP A 135 3.01 9.40 -0.62
C ASP A 135 3.86 8.11 -0.66
N MET A 136 5.02 8.08 0.03
CA MET A 136 5.84 6.88 0.17
C MET A 136 5.09 5.76 0.90
N ILE A 137 4.42 6.07 2.01
CA ILE A 137 3.55 5.11 2.73
C ILE A 137 2.37 4.70 1.84
N GLY A 138 1.79 5.65 1.10
CA GLY A 138 0.76 5.35 0.12
C GLY A 138 1.20 4.32 -0.92
N LEU A 139 2.44 4.41 -1.41
CA LEU A 139 3.00 3.46 -2.36
C LEU A 139 3.28 2.09 -1.73
N THR A 140 3.81 2.02 -0.51
CA THR A 140 4.04 0.73 0.15
C THR A 140 2.75 0.00 0.48
N ASN A 141 1.68 0.72 0.80
CA ASN A 141 0.34 0.14 0.93
C ASN A 141 -0.15 -0.45 -0.40
N ILE A 142 0.05 0.25 -1.54
CA ILE A 142 -0.28 -0.30 -2.86
C ILE A 142 0.51 -1.59 -3.12
N PHE A 143 1.80 -1.64 -2.78
CA PHE A 143 2.58 -2.87 -2.91
C PHE A 143 2.04 -4.01 -2.04
N ALA A 144 1.74 -3.72 -0.77
CA ALA A 144 1.19 -4.70 0.16
C ALA A 144 -0.14 -5.29 -0.32
N GLU A 145 -1.08 -4.44 -0.73
CA GLU A 145 -2.37 -4.85 -1.28
C GLU A 145 -2.22 -5.65 -2.58
N THR A 146 -1.34 -5.20 -3.47
CA THR A 146 -1.07 -5.91 -4.74
C THR A 146 -0.50 -7.29 -4.50
N LYS A 147 0.39 -7.44 -3.53
CA LYS A 147 0.97 -8.74 -3.16
C LYS A 147 -0.10 -9.71 -2.67
N GLU A 148 -1.00 -9.28 -1.79
CA GLU A 148 -2.11 -10.12 -1.31
C GLU A 148 -3.05 -10.55 -2.44
N VAL A 149 -3.31 -9.66 -3.40
CA VAL A 149 -4.07 -9.99 -4.62
C VAL A 149 -3.35 -11.06 -5.44
N ILE A 150 -2.04 -10.91 -5.68
CA ILE A 150 -1.22 -11.89 -6.39
C ILE A 150 -1.26 -13.25 -5.67
N ASP A 151 -1.05 -13.26 -4.36
CA ASP A 151 -1.02 -14.49 -3.56
C ASP A 151 -2.39 -15.19 -3.56
N THR A 152 -3.47 -14.43 -3.48
CA THR A 152 -4.84 -14.95 -3.56
C THR A 152 -5.13 -15.53 -4.95
N LEU A 153 -4.80 -14.82 -6.02
CA LEU A 153 -4.99 -15.30 -7.40
C LEU A 153 -4.17 -16.57 -7.67
N ASN A 154 -2.94 -16.65 -7.13
CA ASN A 154 -2.08 -17.83 -7.21
C ASN A 154 -2.60 -19.01 -6.38
N TYR A 155 -3.15 -18.76 -5.20
CA TYR A 155 -3.75 -19.81 -4.37
C TYR A 155 -4.98 -20.42 -5.05
N GLN A 156 -5.88 -19.58 -5.57
CA GLN A 156 -7.07 -20.02 -6.30
C GLN A 156 -6.71 -20.78 -7.58
N ALA A 157 -5.60 -20.41 -8.23
CA ALA A 157 -5.04 -21.17 -9.35
C ALA A 157 -4.52 -22.57 -8.99
N LYS A 158 -4.19 -22.83 -7.71
CA LYS A 158 -3.69 -24.13 -7.21
C LYS A 158 -4.79 -25.02 -6.61
N GLY A 159 -5.87 -24.46 -6.08
CA GLY A 159 -7.02 -25.20 -5.52
C GLY A 159 -8.00 -25.71 -6.57
N GLU A 160 -9.01 -26.49 -6.16
CA GLU A 160 -10.07 -27.07 -7.01
C GLU A 160 -10.92 -26.05 -7.80
N ALA A 161 -10.66 -24.73 -7.66
CA ALA A 161 -11.22 -23.63 -8.44
C ALA A 161 -10.59 -23.47 -9.85
N LYS A 162 -10.32 -24.59 -10.53
CA LYS A 162 -9.67 -24.65 -11.86
C LYS A 162 -10.41 -23.93 -12.99
N LYS A 163 -11.63 -23.43 -12.79
CA LYS A 163 -12.55 -23.09 -13.87
C LYS A 163 -12.05 -21.97 -14.79
N HIS A 164 -11.21 -21.05 -14.29
CA HIS A 164 -10.74 -19.88 -15.06
C HIS A 164 -9.21 -19.64 -15.02
N CYS A 165 -8.42 -20.51 -14.39
CA CYS A 165 -6.97 -20.30 -14.21
C CYS A 165 -6.24 -20.09 -15.55
N ASN A 166 -6.59 -20.87 -16.58
CA ASN A 166 -5.98 -20.75 -17.90
C ASN A 166 -6.28 -19.39 -18.57
N GLU A 167 -7.37 -18.71 -18.20
CA GLU A 167 -7.79 -17.44 -18.80
C GLU A 167 -6.94 -16.25 -18.35
N TYR A 168 -6.33 -16.31 -17.16
CA TYR A 168 -5.59 -15.17 -16.60
C TYR A 168 -4.15 -15.48 -16.20
N LYS A 169 -3.69 -16.74 -16.22
CA LYS A 169 -2.36 -17.15 -15.72
C LYS A 169 -1.19 -16.39 -16.37
N ASN A 170 -1.21 -16.21 -17.69
CA ASN A 170 -0.13 -15.51 -18.40
C ASN A 170 -0.06 -14.03 -18.00
N THR A 171 -1.22 -13.38 -17.90
CA THR A 171 -1.33 -12.00 -17.42
C THR A 171 -0.89 -11.88 -15.97
N LEU A 172 -1.35 -12.77 -15.09
CA LEU A 172 -0.94 -12.80 -13.68
C LEU A 172 0.58 -12.92 -13.55
N LYS A 173 1.22 -13.83 -14.31
CA LYS A 173 2.68 -13.98 -14.32
C LYS A 173 3.35 -12.68 -14.75
N LYS A 174 2.95 -12.11 -15.90
CA LYS A 174 3.52 -10.85 -16.42
C LYS A 174 3.44 -9.73 -15.38
N PHE A 175 2.28 -9.52 -14.77
CA PHE A 175 2.07 -8.44 -13.81
C PHE A 175 2.72 -8.73 -12.44
N THR A 176 2.92 -9.99 -12.07
CA THR A 176 3.73 -10.38 -10.90
C THR A 176 5.19 -10.03 -11.10
N ASP A 177 5.73 -10.26 -12.29
CA ASP A 177 7.13 -9.92 -12.60
C ASP A 177 7.32 -8.39 -12.61
N LEU A 178 6.42 -7.65 -13.26
CA LEU A 178 6.41 -6.17 -13.24
C LEU A 178 6.26 -5.60 -11.83
N TYR A 179 5.43 -6.22 -10.98
CA TYR A 179 5.28 -5.85 -9.57
C TYR A 179 6.63 -5.93 -8.84
N LYS A 180 7.34 -7.07 -8.96
CA LYS A 180 8.63 -7.30 -8.30
C LYS A 180 9.71 -6.32 -8.78
N GLU A 181 9.73 -6.02 -10.08
CA GLU A 181 10.63 -5.03 -10.66
C GLU A 181 10.33 -3.64 -10.11
N THR A 182 9.06 -3.23 -10.10
CA THR A 182 8.63 -1.91 -9.59
C THR A 182 8.92 -1.75 -8.09
N GLU A 183 8.70 -2.80 -7.29
CA GLU A 183 9.04 -2.80 -5.85
C GLU A 183 10.56 -2.65 -5.64
N LYS A 184 11.37 -3.34 -6.44
CA LYS A 184 12.83 -3.20 -6.38
C LYS A 184 13.27 -1.79 -6.75
N GLU A 185 12.70 -1.21 -7.81
CA GLU A 185 13.00 0.15 -8.24
C GLU A 185 12.64 1.19 -7.18
N TYR A 186 11.57 0.97 -6.41
CA TYR A 186 11.21 1.84 -5.28
C TYR A 186 12.34 1.95 -4.26
N PHE A 187 12.87 0.83 -3.77
CA PHE A 187 13.96 0.87 -2.79
C PHE A 187 15.26 1.44 -3.37
N LEU A 188 15.53 1.23 -4.66
CA LEU A 188 16.65 1.89 -5.35
C LEU A 188 16.44 3.40 -5.48
N ALA A 189 15.20 3.87 -5.64
CA ALA A 189 14.89 5.29 -5.69
C ALA A 189 15.11 5.95 -4.33
N ILE A 190 14.72 5.32 -3.22
CA ILE A 190 14.96 5.84 -1.86
C ILE A 190 16.46 6.12 -1.63
N ASP A 191 17.35 5.29 -2.18
CA ASP A 191 18.80 5.45 -1.99
C ASP A 191 19.36 6.76 -2.62
N ILE A 192 18.60 7.44 -3.47
CA ILE A 192 18.96 8.74 -4.03
C ILE A 192 18.88 9.85 -2.99
N LEU A 193 18.04 9.69 -1.95
CA LEU A 193 17.82 10.70 -0.92
C LEU A 193 19.12 10.92 -0.13
N ASP A 194 19.70 12.12 -0.25
CA ASP A 194 20.94 12.50 0.42
C ASP A 194 20.77 13.81 1.20
N HIS A 195 20.95 13.71 2.52
CA HIS A 195 20.89 14.84 3.43
C HIS A 195 21.88 15.98 3.12
N ASN A 196 22.98 15.69 2.41
CA ASN A 196 23.97 16.70 2.03
C ASN A 196 23.55 17.51 0.78
N ASP A 197 22.61 16.98 -0.02
CA ASP A 197 22.16 17.60 -1.28
C ASP A 197 20.63 17.51 -1.41
N ILE A 198 19.93 18.15 -0.46
CA ILE A 198 18.48 18.01 -0.26
C ILE A 198 17.68 18.31 -1.53
N GLU A 199 17.93 19.45 -2.17
CA GLU A 199 17.09 19.93 -3.28
C GLU A 199 17.25 19.06 -4.53
N ASN A 200 18.49 18.77 -4.92
CA ASN A 200 18.77 17.97 -6.09
C ASN A 200 18.36 16.49 -5.89
N SER A 201 18.65 15.91 -4.71
CA SER A 201 18.26 14.54 -4.42
C SER A 201 16.73 14.38 -4.34
N PHE A 202 16.01 15.36 -3.77
CA PHE A 202 14.55 15.40 -3.80
C PHE A 202 14.01 15.42 -5.25
N CYS A 203 14.52 16.31 -6.09
CA CYS A 203 14.09 16.42 -7.48
C CYS A 203 14.33 15.12 -8.26
N LYS A 204 15.52 14.51 -8.12
CA LYS A 204 15.85 13.23 -8.74
C LYS A 204 14.96 12.09 -8.22
N PHE A 205 14.69 12.07 -6.92
CA PHE A 205 13.78 11.12 -6.30
C PHE A 205 12.38 11.26 -6.89
N MET A 206 11.79 12.47 -6.92
CA MET A 206 10.42 12.69 -7.42
C MET A 206 10.24 12.25 -8.88
N ILE A 207 11.26 12.45 -9.74
CA ILE A 207 11.22 11.98 -11.14
C ILE A 207 11.09 10.45 -11.23
N LYS A 208 11.80 9.70 -10.37
CA LYS A 208 11.69 8.23 -10.35
C LYS A 208 10.45 7.77 -9.61
N PHE A 209 10.20 8.34 -8.44
CA PHE A 209 9.09 7.98 -7.57
C PHE A 209 7.74 8.09 -8.29
N THR A 210 7.53 9.14 -9.08
CA THR A 210 6.27 9.33 -9.83
C THR A 210 6.05 8.26 -10.89
N LYS A 211 7.10 7.86 -11.61
CA LYS A 211 7.04 6.74 -12.55
C LYS A 211 6.70 5.44 -11.82
N ILE A 212 7.39 5.17 -10.71
CA ILE A 212 7.18 3.97 -9.89
C ILE A 212 5.76 3.94 -9.33
N TYR A 213 5.27 5.05 -8.79
CA TYR A 213 3.92 5.17 -8.23
C TYR A 213 2.85 4.88 -9.27
N ASN A 214 2.98 5.49 -10.45
CA ASN A 214 2.03 5.30 -11.54
C ASN A 214 2.06 3.85 -12.07
N SER A 215 3.25 3.24 -12.19
CA SER A 215 3.40 1.84 -12.56
C SER A 215 2.76 0.91 -11.52
N ALA A 216 3.05 1.11 -10.23
CA ALA A 216 2.49 0.30 -9.15
C ALA A 216 0.96 0.40 -9.10
N SER A 217 0.42 1.61 -9.24
CA SER A 217 -1.04 1.85 -9.26
C SER A 217 -1.71 1.18 -10.46
N HIS A 218 -1.07 1.21 -11.63
CA HIS A 218 -1.56 0.54 -12.83
C HIS A 218 -1.56 -0.99 -12.69
N ILE A 219 -0.46 -1.55 -12.18
CA ILE A 219 -0.34 -2.99 -11.90
C ILE A 219 -1.42 -3.42 -10.90
N HIS A 220 -1.58 -2.67 -9.81
CA HIS A 220 -2.60 -2.89 -8.80
C HIS A 220 -4.00 -2.92 -9.42
N SER A 221 -4.37 -1.89 -10.21
CA SER A 221 -5.69 -1.81 -10.84
C SER A 221 -5.98 -3.04 -11.70
N ILE A 222 -5.05 -3.47 -12.55
CA ILE A 222 -5.24 -4.61 -13.43
C ILE A 222 -5.43 -5.89 -12.62
N LEU A 223 -4.58 -6.13 -11.62
CA LEU A 223 -4.67 -7.33 -10.80
C LEU A 223 -5.93 -7.35 -9.92
N TYR A 224 -6.35 -6.19 -9.42
CA TYR A 224 -7.57 -6.06 -8.64
C TYR A 224 -8.83 -6.29 -9.50
N ASP A 225 -8.86 -5.79 -10.73
CA ASP A 225 -9.93 -6.08 -11.70
C ASP A 225 -10.00 -7.58 -12.02
N MET A 226 -8.83 -8.24 -12.17
CA MET A 226 -8.77 -9.70 -12.33
C MET A 226 -9.32 -10.43 -11.10
N TYR A 227 -8.91 -10.02 -9.89
CA TYR A 227 -9.43 -10.56 -8.64
C TYR A 227 -10.96 -10.44 -8.57
N ASN A 228 -11.49 -9.26 -8.86
CA ASN A 228 -12.92 -9.04 -8.83
C ASN A 228 -13.66 -9.92 -9.84
N LYS A 229 -13.15 -10.00 -11.07
CA LYS A 229 -13.77 -10.78 -12.16
C LYS A 229 -13.80 -12.28 -11.89
N TYR A 230 -12.74 -12.85 -11.33
CA TYR A 230 -12.59 -14.30 -11.23
C TYR A 230 -12.84 -14.86 -9.82
N ILE A 231 -12.67 -14.05 -8.77
CA ILE A 231 -12.73 -14.51 -7.37
C ILE A 231 -13.87 -13.85 -6.59
N TYR A 232 -14.09 -12.53 -6.73
CA TYR A 232 -15.11 -11.84 -5.92
C TYR A 232 -16.53 -12.09 -6.43
N THR A 233 -16.77 -11.97 -7.74
CA THR A 233 -18.07 -12.22 -8.38
C THR A 233 -18.50 -13.68 -8.36
N THR A 234 -17.56 -14.62 -8.17
CA THR A 234 -17.85 -16.06 -8.06
C THR A 234 -18.19 -16.48 -6.62
N ARG A 235 -18.04 -15.58 -5.64
CA ARG A 235 -18.37 -15.80 -4.22
C ARG A 235 -19.71 -15.21 -3.77
N THR A 236 -20.37 -14.39 -4.58
CA THR A 236 -21.71 -13.89 -4.28
C THR A 236 -22.73 -14.93 -4.79
N PRO A 237 -23.43 -15.67 -3.92
CA PRO A 237 -24.59 -16.42 -4.37
C PRO A 237 -25.61 -15.39 -4.84
N ILE A 238 -26.11 -15.55 -6.06
CA ILE A 238 -27.41 -14.99 -6.40
C ILE A 238 -28.37 -15.67 -5.43
N MET A 239 -28.76 -14.98 -4.36
CA MET A 239 -29.87 -15.46 -3.55
C MET A 239 -31.12 -15.40 -4.44
N PRO A 240 -31.85 -16.53 -4.61
CA PRO A 240 -33.13 -16.54 -5.30
C PRO A 240 -34.19 -15.70 -4.56
#